data_AF-A0A936I796-F1
#
_entry.id   AF-A0A936I796-F1
#
_cell.length_a   1.000
_cell.length_b   1.000
_cell.length_c   1.000
_cell.angle_alpha   90.00
_cell.angle_beta   90.00
_cell.angle_gamma   90.00
#
_symmetry.space_group_name_H-M   'P 1'
#
loop_
_entity.id
_entity.type
_entity.pdbx_description
1 polymer ?
#
loop_
_entity_poly.entity_id
_entity_poly.type
_entity_poly.pdbx_seq_one_letter_code
_entity_poly.pdbx_strand_id
1 'polypeptide(L)'
;MKKSGIILLLFGIYCSSLVAIPQHRDSTEKLSIKYSKQEWKKEANDLKLLEKQIKEWNKACKKPNSDYLNTLYSRLMETVYKEHNELSTKISGRSKKMHPGSKMNAKDSLLEAEKPKAYNAELKDQPMRLSKSEIHRQKAESDYLNKYVSLVKAESNLLLKLKKMEAFTAETKASIYAGISADLNDFKSIMKAELELMKPETAKK
;
A
#
# COMPACT_ATOMS: atom_id res chain seq x y z
N MET A 1 -39.71 -0.07 21.17
CA MET A 1 -38.45 0.41 21.78
C MET A 1 -37.44 -0.73 21.83
N LYS A 2 -36.41 -0.71 20.99
CA LYS A 2 -35.14 -1.43 21.16
C LYS A 2 -34.13 -0.70 20.27
N LYS A 3 -33.20 0.03 20.90
CA LYS A 3 -32.17 0.84 20.25
C LYS A 3 -30.98 -0.05 19.87
N SER A 4 -30.46 0.22 18.68
CA SER A 4 -29.23 -0.29 18.09
C SER A 4 -28.00 -0.09 18.98
N GLY A 5 -27.12 -1.09 19.04
CA GLY A 5 -25.77 -0.96 19.58
C GLY A 5 -24.76 -1.13 18.46
N ILE A 6 -24.31 -0.03 17.85
CA ILE A 6 -23.15 0.03 16.97
C ILE A 6 -21.94 0.31 17.86
N ILE A 7 -21.01 -0.63 17.92
CA ILE A 7 -19.70 -0.43 18.55
C ILE A 7 -18.81 0.27 17.53
N LEU A 8 -18.60 1.57 17.74
CA LEU A 8 -17.67 2.42 17.01
C LEU A 8 -16.29 2.30 17.67
N LEU A 9 -15.37 1.56 17.05
CA LEU A 9 -13.96 1.54 17.46
C LEU A 9 -13.26 2.77 16.87
N LEU A 10 -13.15 3.82 17.68
CA LEU A 10 -12.31 4.99 17.42
C LEU A 10 -10.84 4.63 17.63
N PHE A 11 -10.06 4.58 16.56
CA PHE A 11 -8.60 4.60 16.66
C PHE A 11 -8.13 6.05 16.80
N GLY A 12 -7.64 6.38 18.00
CA GLY A 12 -7.09 7.69 18.34
C GLY A 12 -5.82 8.01 17.57
N ILE A 13 -5.83 9.19 16.94
CA ILE A 13 -4.70 9.85 16.31
C ILE A 13 -3.85 10.47 17.42
N TYR A 14 -2.58 10.07 17.53
CA TYR A 14 -1.58 10.84 18.26
C TYR A 14 -0.70 11.58 17.25
N CYS A 15 -0.96 12.88 17.11
CA CYS A 15 -0.03 13.86 16.57
C CYS A 15 0.50 14.69 17.75
N SER A 16 1.83 14.77 17.93
CA SER A 16 2.48 15.85 18.67
C SER A 16 3.90 16.08 18.12
N SER A 17 4.02 17.17 17.38
CA SER A 17 5.11 18.17 17.29
C SER A 17 6.60 17.76 17.28
N LEU A 18 7.22 18.08 16.13
CA LEU A 18 8.54 18.67 15.89
C LEU A 18 9.61 18.62 17.01
N VAL A 19 10.71 17.93 16.70
CA VAL A 19 12.06 18.43 16.95
C VAL A 19 12.80 18.44 15.61
N ALA A 20 13.20 19.63 15.15
CA ALA A 20 14.08 19.79 14.00
C ALA A 20 15.49 19.30 14.39
N ILE A 21 15.83 18.07 13.97
CA ILE A 21 17.18 17.53 14.04
C ILE A 21 17.87 17.89 12.71
N PRO A 22 19.09 18.47 12.73
CA PRO A 22 19.76 18.95 11.53
C PRO A 22 19.89 17.83 10.49
N GLN A 23 19.54 18.16 9.24
CA GLN A 23 19.72 17.31 8.08
C GLN A 23 21.20 17.10 7.80
N HIS A 24 21.81 16.10 8.43
CA HIS A 24 22.99 15.49 7.84
C HIS A 24 22.55 14.37 6.91
N ARG A 25 22.60 14.70 5.60
CA ARG A 25 22.56 13.74 4.50
C ARG A 25 23.67 12.71 4.70
N ASP A 26 23.28 11.44 4.64
CA ASP A 26 24.00 10.36 3.96
C ASP A 26 22.99 9.27 3.61
N SER A 27 22.17 9.53 2.58
CA SER A 27 21.24 8.54 2.02
C SER A 27 21.93 7.69 0.94
N THR A 28 23.13 7.22 1.22
CA THR A 28 23.88 6.29 0.35
C THR A 28 23.65 4.83 0.72
N GLU A 29 22.75 4.55 1.66
CA GLU A 29 22.35 3.17 1.96
C GLU A 29 21.55 2.61 0.78
N LYS A 30 22.12 1.61 0.11
CA LYS A 30 21.52 0.98 -1.08
C LYS A 30 20.15 0.41 -0.71
N LEU A 31 19.12 0.92 -1.38
CA LEU A 31 17.76 0.39 -1.29
C LEU A 31 17.81 -1.10 -1.61
N SER A 32 17.31 -1.93 -0.69
CA SER A 32 17.33 -3.38 -0.90
C SER A 32 16.42 -3.77 -2.06
N ILE A 33 16.84 -4.74 -2.86
CA ILE A 33 16.01 -5.28 -3.94
C ILE A 33 14.82 -6.02 -3.32
N LYS A 34 13.60 -5.57 -3.66
CA LYS A 34 12.33 -6.17 -3.20
C LYS A 34 11.52 -6.80 -4.33
N TYR A 35 11.85 -6.44 -5.57
CA TYR A 35 11.12 -6.88 -6.75
C TYR A 35 12.07 -7.55 -7.73
N SER A 36 11.65 -8.69 -8.24
CA SER A 36 12.22 -9.29 -9.44
C SER A 36 11.82 -8.49 -10.68
N LYS A 37 12.61 -8.63 -11.74
CA LYS A 37 12.25 -8.06 -13.06
C LYS A 37 10.94 -8.62 -13.60
N GLN A 38 10.58 -9.85 -13.22
CA GLN A 38 9.34 -10.48 -13.65
C GLN A 38 8.13 -9.85 -12.97
N GLU A 39 8.20 -9.57 -11.66
CA GLU A 39 7.15 -8.84 -10.94
C GLU A 39 6.94 -7.44 -11.51
N TRP A 40 8.02 -6.69 -11.78
CA TRP A 40 7.90 -5.36 -12.41
C TRP A 40 7.25 -5.43 -13.81
N LYS A 41 7.59 -6.46 -14.60
CA LYS A 41 6.97 -6.66 -15.93
C LYS A 41 5.50 -7.07 -15.83
N LYS A 42 5.14 -7.89 -14.85
CA LYS A 42 3.75 -8.27 -14.57
C LYS A 42 2.94 -6.99 -14.30
N GLU A 43 3.41 -6.16 -13.37
CA GLU A 43 2.75 -4.90 -13.01
C GLU A 43 2.61 -3.96 -14.22
N ALA A 44 3.64 -3.86 -15.05
CA ALA A 44 3.59 -3.07 -16.28
C ALA A 44 2.59 -3.61 -17.32
N ASN A 45 2.33 -4.92 -17.32
CA ASN A 45 1.33 -5.54 -18.18
C ASN A 45 -0.09 -5.37 -17.63
N ASP A 46 -0.26 -5.47 -16.31
CA ASP A 46 -1.54 -5.24 -15.64
C ASP A 46 -2.00 -3.78 -15.85
N LEU A 47 -1.09 -2.81 -15.74
CA LEU A 47 -1.36 -1.41 -16.11
C LEU A 47 -1.83 -1.27 -17.57
N LYS A 48 -1.17 -1.96 -18.52
CA LYS A 48 -1.57 -1.92 -19.93
C LYS A 48 -2.95 -2.55 -20.16
N LEU A 49 -3.28 -3.59 -19.41
CA LEU A 49 -4.60 -4.21 -19.47
C LEU A 49 -5.67 -3.24 -18.99
N LEU A 50 -5.45 -2.60 -17.84
CA LEU A 50 -6.36 -1.57 -17.33
C LEU A 50 -6.53 -0.41 -18.32
N GLU A 51 -5.44 0.07 -18.93
CA GLU A 51 -5.49 1.12 -19.95
C GLU A 51 -6.36 0.73 -21.16
N LYS A 52 -6.32 -0.55 -21.58
CA LYS A 52 -7.19 -1.05 -22.66
C LYS A 52 -8.65 -1.07 -22.23
N GLN A 53 -8.94 -1.58 -21.04
CA GLN A 53 -10.31 -1.64 -20.51
C GLN A 53 -10.91 -0.24 -20.31
N ILE A 54 -10.13 0.73 -19.81
CA ILE A 54 -10.56 2.13 -19.69
C ILE A 54 -10.88 2.73 -21.06
N LYS A 55 -10.08 2.44 -22.09
CA LYS A 55 -10.36 2.88 -23.47
C LYS A 55 -11.66 2.27 -24.01
N GLU A 56 -11.92 1.00 -23.73
CA GLU A 56 -13.16 0.32 -24.12
C GLU A 56 -14.37 0.93 -23.40
N TRP A 57 -14.26 1.13 -22.08
CA TRP A 57 -15.26 1.83 -21.27
C TRP A 57 -15.61 3.22 -21.83
N ASN A 58 -14.60 4.06 -22.06
CA ASN A 58 -14.82 5.41 -22.60
C ASN A 58 -15.46 5.41 -24.00
N LYS A 59 -15.28 4.35 -24.79
CA LYS A 59 -15.98 4.18 -26.07
C LYS A 59 -17.44 3.78 -25.84
N ALA A 60 -17.69 2.83 -24.93
CA ALA A 60 -19.02 2.35 -24.59
C ALA A 60 -19.90 3.47 -24.01
N CYS A 61 -19.36 4.38 -23.21
CA CYS A 61 -20.11 5.50 -22.64
C CYS A 61 -20.66 6.48 -23.71
N LYS A 62 -20.10 6.52 -24.93
CA LYS A 62 -20.60 7.39 -26.02
C LYS A 62 -21.90 6.89 -26.63
N LYS A 63 -22.14 5.58 -26.57
CA LYS A 63 -23.34 4.91 -27.07
C LYS A 63 -23.76 3.89 -26.01
N PRO A 64 -24.32 4.37 -24.89
CA PRO A 64 -24.53 3.54 -23.72
C PRO A 64 -25.55 2.43 -24.01
N ASN A 65 -25.09 1.20 -23.87
CA ASN A 65 -25.94 0.02 -23.74
C ASN A 65 -25.73 -0.52 -22.33
N SER A 66 -26.79 -0.56 -21.53
CA SER A 66 -26.72 -0.89 -20.11
C SER A 66 -26.08 -2.26 -19.85
N ASP A 67 -26.46 -3.30 -20.60
CA ASP A 67 -25.94 -4.66 -20.41
C ASP A 67 -24.45 -4.74 -20.72
N TYR A 68 -24.04 -4.09 -21.81
CA TYR A 68 -22.63 -4.03 -22.20
C TYR A 68 -21.80 -3.21 -21.21
N LEU A 69 -22.34 -2.08 -20.72
CA LEU A 69 -21.68 -1.25 -19.70
C LEU A 69 -21.53 -2.00 -18.38
N ASN A 70 -22.57 -2.71 -17.92
CA ASN A 70 -22.50 -3.54 -16.72
C ASN A 70 -21.43 -4.63 -16.88
N THR A 71 -21.38 -5.30 -18.03
CA THR A 71 -20.36 -6.32 -18.32
C THR A 71 -18.94 -5.74 -18.35
N LEU A 72 -18.75 -4.57 -18.93
CA LEU A 72 -17.45 -3.89 -18.95
C LEU A 72 -17.03 -3.44 -17.56
N TYR A 73 -17.96 -2.88 -16.81
CA TYR A 73 -17.71 -2.37 -15.47
C TYR A 73 -17.34 -3.48 -14.52
N SER A 74 -18.03 -4.62 -14.55
CA SER A 74 -17.67 -5.79 -13.74
C SER A 74 -16.25 -6.26 -14.01
N ARG A 75 -15.83 -6.36 -15.28
CA ARG A 75 -14.45 -6.74 -15.66
C ARG A 75 -13.40 -5.71 -15.22
N LEU A 76 -13.73 -4.42 -15.33
CA LEU A 76 -12.89 -3.34 -14.82
C LEU A 76 -12.74 -3.45 -13.31
N MET A 77 -13.85 -3.63 -12.59
CA MET A 77 -13.84 -3.77 -11.13
C MET A 77 -13.03 -4.98 -10.69
N GLU A 78 -13.17 -6.14 -11.33
CA GLU A 78 -12.33 -7.31 -11.05
C GLU A 78 -10.84 -7.00 -11.18
N THR A 79 -10.45 -6.26 -12.22
CA THR A 79 -9.07 -5.84 -12.44
C THR A 79 -8.60 -4.90 -11.32
N VAL A 80 -9.36 -3.84 -11.04
CA VAL A 80 -9.05 -2.87 -9.97
C VAL A 80 -8.96 -3.54 -8.60
N TYR A 81 -9.85 -4.48 -8.29
CA TYR A 81 -9.81 -5.27 -7.05
C TYR A 81 -8.57 -6.14 -6.96
N LYS A 82 -8.24 -6.84 -8.04
CA LYS A 82 -7.06 -7.70 -8.10
C LYS A 82 -5.80 -6.89 -7.80
N GLU A 83 -5.58 -5.80 -8.52
CA GLU A 83 -4.39 -4.95 -8.35
C GLU A 83 -4.30 -4.40 -6.92
N HIS A 84 -5.41 -3.85 -6.40
CA HIS A 84 -5.43 -3.35 -5.03
C HIS A 84 -5.09 -4.43 -4.00
N ASN A 85 -5.68 -5.63 -4.13
CA ASN A 85 -5.45 -6.71 -3.19
C ASN A 85 -4.01 -7.22 -3.24
N GLU A 86 -3.41 -7.31 -4.43
CA GLU A 86 -2.02 -7.71 -4.60
C GLU A 86 -1.06 -6.71 -3.94
N LEU A 87 -1.21 -5.41 -4.25
CA LEU A 87 -0.40 -4.37 -3.62
C LEU A 87 -0.63 -4.35 -2.10
N SER A 88 -1.88 -4.26 -1.65
CA SER A 88 -2.23 -4.22 -0.22
C SER A 88 -1.67 -5.42 0.56
N THR A 89 -1.77 -6.63 0.01
CA THR A 89 -1.21 -7.84 0.62
C THR A 89 0.31 -7.77 0.73
N LYS A 90 0.99 -7.33 -0.34
CA LYS A 90 2.45 -7.19 -0.35
C LYS A 90 2.94 -6.17 0.69
N ILE A 91 2.27 -5.02 0.77
CA ILE A 91 2.60 -3.95 1.72
C ILE A 91 2.29 -4.35 3.15
N SER A 92 1.15 -5.01 3.40
CA SER A 92 0.84 -5.57 4.72
C SER A 92 1.89 -6.60 5.17
N GLY A 93 2.33 -7.48 4.25
CA GLY A 93 3.41 -8.42 4.51
C GLY A 93 4.73 -7.74 4.86
N ARG A 94 5.11 -6.68 4.15
CA ARG A 94 6.30 -5.86 4.47
C ARG A 94 6.17 -5.18 5.84
N SER A 95 5.03 -4.58 6.12
CA SER A 95 4.77 -3.89 7.40
C SER A 95 4.88 -4.83 8.60
N LYS A 96 4.34 -6.06 8.49
CA LYS A 96 4.43 -7.09 9.53
C LYS A 96 5.86 -7.57 9.77
N LYS A 97 6.70 -7.60 8.74
CA LYS A 97 8.12 -7.97 8.88
C LYS A 97 8.92 -6.90 9.63
N MET A 98 8.58 -5.62 9.48
CA MET A 98 9.22 -4.54 10.24
C MET A 98 8.74 -4.49 11.69
N HIS A 99 7.49 -4.87 11.93
CA HIS A 99 6.87 -4.88 13.25
C HIS A 99 6.34 -6.28 13.55
N PRO A 100 7.21 -7.29 13.77
CA PRO A 100 6.75 -8.60 14.18
C PRO A 100 5.99 -8.41 15.50
N GLY A 101 4.73 -8.86 15.54
CA GLY A 101 3.87 -8.68 16.71
C GLY A 101 4.59 -9.11 17.99
N SER A 102 4.30 -8.42 19.10
CA SER A 102 5.01 -8.38 20.38
C SER A 102 5.30 -9.72 21.11
N LYS A 103 5.13 -10.87 20.46
CA LYS A 103 5.68 -12.16 20.89
C LYS A 103 7.19 -12.23 20.62
N MET A 104 7.93 -11.18 20.98
CA MET A 104 9.35 -11.35 21.22
C MET A 104 9.45 -12.09 22.56
N ASN A 105 9.82 -13.37 22.50
CA ASN A 105 10.56 -13.94 23.62
C ASN A 105 11.82 -13.09 23.71
N ALA A 106 11.81 -12.10 24.59
CA ALA A 106 12.92 -11.17 24.74
C ALA A 106 14.09 -11.95 25.34
N LYS A 107 14.90 -12.54 24.46
CA LYS A 107 16.16 -13.14 24.85
C LYS A 107 17.18 -12.03 24.87
N ASP A 108 17.94 -11.93 25.96
CA ASP A 108 19.12 -11.07 26.00
C ASP A 108 19.94 -11.29 24.75
N SER A 109 20.12 -10.22 23.98
CA SER A 109 20.75 -10.27 22.66
C SER A 109 22.27 -10.46 22.71
N LEU A 110 22.85 -10.46 23.90
CA LEU A 110 24.29 -10.64 24.13
C LEU A 110 24.58 -12.08 24.54
N LEU A 111 25.59 -12.70 23.94
CA LEU A 111 26.20 -13.90 24.49
C LEU A 111 26.76 -13.57 25.88
N GLU A 112 26.77 -14.52 26.81
CA GLU A 112 27.29 -14.29 28.18
C GLU A 112 28.69 -13.67 28.20
N ALA A 113 29.53 -14.01 27.21
CA ALA A 113 30.89 -13.49 27.04
C ALA A 113 30.95 -12.01 26.61
N GLU A 114 29.86 -11.44 26.08
CA GLU A 114 29.77 -10.08 25.55
C GLU A 114 29.06 -9.12 26.53
N LYS A 115 28.64 -9.63 27.69
CA LYS A 115 27.97 -8.82 28.71
C LYS A 115 28.99 -7.90 29.41
N PRO A 116 28.72 -6.58 29.51
CA PRO A 116 29.58 -5.67 30.26
C PRO A 116 29.71 -6.09 31.74
N LYS A 117 30.81 -5.72 32.41
CA LYS A 117 30.99 -5.98 33.86
C LYS A 117 29.86 -5.44 34.75
N ALA A 118 29.15 -4.41 34.30
CA ALA A 118 28.00 -3.81 34.99
C ALA A 118 26.63 -4.33 34.49
N TYR A 119 26.60 -5.48 33.81
CA TYR A 119 25.37 -6.09 33.34
C TYR A 119 24.49 -6.51 34.53
N ASN A 120 23.29 -5.94 34.61
CA ASN A 120 22.32 -6.29 35.65
C ASN A 120 21.49 -7.51 35.19
N ALA A 121 21.73 -8.67 35.80
CA ALA A 121 21.03 -9.91 35.52
C ALA A 121 19.54 -9.91 35.93
N GLU A 122 19.09 -8.91 36.71
CA GLU A 122 17.68 -8.72 37.07
C GLU A 122 16.88 -8.05 35.94
N LEU A 123 17.56 -7.32 35.04
CA LEU A 123 16.95 -6.74 33.84
C LEU A 123 16.85 -7.83 32.76
N LYS A 124 15.93 -8.78 32.97
CA LYS A 124 15.53 -9.75 31.94
C LYS A 124 14.80 -9.04 30.80
N ASP A 125 14.74 -9.67 29.64
CA ASP A 125 13.92 -9.21 28.51
C ASP A 125 14.36 -7.85 27.92
N GLN A 126 15.65 -7.51 27.96
CA GLN A 126 16.12 -6.26 27.35
C GLN A 126 15.82 -6.25 25.84
N PRO A 127 15.30 -5.12 25.30
CA PRO A 127 15.07 -5.01 23.87
C PRO A 127 16.38 -5.21 23.13
N MET A 128 16.34 -6.03 22.07
CA MET A 128 17.50 -6.30 21.23
C MET A 128 18.14 -4.98 20.79
N ARG A 129 19.40 -4.77 21.17
CA ARG A 129 20.15 -3.59 20.74
C ARG A 129 20.44 -3.71 19.24
N LEU A 130 19.72 -2.94 18.44
CA LEU A 130 19.99 -2.82 17.01
C LEU A 130 21.29 -2.01 16.81
N SER A 131 22.11 -2.41 15.84
CA SER A 131 23.26 -1.61 15.43
C SER A 131 22.79 -0.28 14.81
N LYS A 132 23.65 0.74 14.80
CA LYS A 132 23.35 2.02 14.14
C LYS A 132 22.98 1.82 12.66
N SER A 133 23.67 0.92 11.96
CA SER A 133 23.35 0.57 10.56
C SER A 133 21.97 -0.08 10.42
N GLU A 134 21.60 -0.98 11.33
CA GLU A 134 20.28 -1.62 11.32
C GLU A 134 19.15 -0.60 11.55
N ILE A 135 19.35 0.37 12.45
CA ILE A 135 18.41 1.46 12.68
C ILE A 135 18.22 2.32 11.42
N HIS A 136 19.32 2.68 10.75
CA HIS A 136 19.26 3.46 9.51
C HIS A 136 18.55 2.70 8.38
N ARG A 137 18.85 1.40 8.21
CA ARG A 137 18.18 0.53 7.26
C ARG A 137 16.68 0.43 7.49
N GLN A 138 16.26 0.23 8.74
CA GLN A 138 14.84 0.15 9.10
C GLN A 138 14.14 1.49 8.87
N LYS A 139 14.79 2.62 9.15
CA LYS A 139 14.26 3.95 8.86
C LYS A 139 14.06 4.15 7.36
N ALA A 140 15.06 3.81 6.54
CA ALA A 140 14.98 3.90 5.08
C ALA A 140 13.86 3.02 4.50
N GLU A 141 13.73 1.77 4.98
CA GLU A 141 12.63 0.89 4.61
C GLU A 141 11.27 1.47 5.01
N SER A 142 11.14 2.02 6.23
CA SER A 142 9.91 2.62 6.72
C SER A 142 9.49 3.82 5.88
N ASP A 143 10.43 4.70 5.54
CA ASP A 143 10.19 5.86 4.68
C ASP A 143 9.71 5.42 3.28
N TYR A 144 10.26 4.32 2.75
CA TYR A 144 9.86 3.76 1.46
C TYR A 144 8.48 3.10 1.54
N LEU A 145 8.23 2.31 2.58
CA LEU A 145 6.96 1.63 2.81
C LEU A 145 5.80 2.63 2.98
N ASN A 146 6.04 3.77 3.61
CA ASN A 146 5.04 4.84 3.76
C ASN A 146 4.55 5.39 2.41
N LYS A 147 5.40 5.39 1.37
CA LYS A 147 4.98 5.78 0.01
C LYS A 147 3.99 4.77 -0.55
N TYR A 148 4.27 3.47 -0.43
CA TYR A 148 3.34 2.44 -0.86
C TYR A 148 2.03 2.41 -0.06
N VAL A 149 2.10 2.61 1.27
CA VAL A 149 0.90 2.73 2.11
C VAL A 149 0.01 3.89 1.63
N SER A 150 0.61 4.99 1.18
CA SER A 150 -0.14 6.12 0.63
C SER A 150 -0.85 5.75 -0.68
N LEU A 151 -0.21 4.96 -1.55
CA LEU A 151 -0.84 4.43 -2.77
C LEU A 151 -2.01 3.50 -2.43
N VAL A 152 -1.81 2.52 -1.54
CA VAL A 152 -2.87 1.59 -1.09
C VAL A 152 -4.08 2.33 -0.53
N LYS A 153 -3.85 3.39 0.26
CA LYS A 153 -4.93 4.24 0.78
C LYS A 153 -5.69 4.96 -0.34
N ALA A 154 -4.97 5.49 -1.33
CA ALA A 154 -5.58 6.16 -2.47
C ALA A 154 -6.42 5.18 -3.31
N GLU A 155 -5.92 3.98 -3.59
CA GLU A 155 -6.67 2.92 -4.26
C GLU A 155 -7.92 2.51 -3.49
N SER A 156 -7.80 2.31 -2.17
CA SER A 156 -8.92 1.94 -1.32
C SER A 156 -10.04 2.98 -1.38
N ASN A 157 -9.69 4.28 -1.37
CA ASN A 157 -10.65 5.36 -1.50
C ASN A 157 -11.36 5.35 -2.87
N LEU A 158 -10.64 5.09 -3.96
CA LEU A 158 -11.24 4.97 -5.30
C LEU A 158 -12.14 3.74 -5.41
N LEU A 159 -11.70 2.60 -4.90
CA LEU A 159 -12.52 1.38 -4.83
C LEU A 159 -13.82 1.59 -4.07
N LEU A 160 -13.79 2.33 -2.95
CA LEU A 160 -14.99 2.68 -2.20
C LEU A 160 -15.95 3.55 -3.00
N LYS A 161 -15.46 4.46 -3.86
CA LYS A 161 -16.32 5.24 -4.76
C LYS A 161 -16.92 4.36 -5.85
N LEU A 162 -16.10 3.58 -6.53
CA LEU A 162 -16.51 2.72 -7.64
C LEU A 162 -17.51 1.64 -7.18
N LYS A 163 -17.31 1.05 -6.00
CA LYS A 163 -18.24 0.07 -5.39
C LYS A 163 -19.67 0.58 -5.20
N LYS A 164 -19.89 1.89 -5.08
CA LYS A 164 -21.24 2.45 -4.86
C LYS A 164 -22.12 2.31 -6.08
N MET A 165 -21.55 2.01 -7.25
CA MET A 165 -22.31 1.80 -8.47
C MET A 165 -22.74 0.34 -8.57
N GLU A 166 -24.03 0.08 -8.39
CA GLU A 166 -24.60 -1.28 -8.44
C GLU A 166 -24.85 -1.76 -9.88
N ALA A 167 -25.55 -0.95 -10.69
CA ALA A 167 -25.82 -1.27 -12.10
C ALA A 167 -26.13 0.00 -12.92
N PHE A 168 -25.79 -0.05 -14.20
CA PHE A 168 -26.21 0.94 -15.18
C PHE A 168 -27.58 0.56 -15.75
N THR A 169 -28.50 1.52 -15.73
CA THR A 169 -29.81 1.46 -16.37
C THR A 169 -29.93 2.54 -17.44
N ALA A 170 -31.02 2.53 -18.20
CA ALA A 170 -31.32 3.56 -19.20
C ALA A 170 -31.43 4.98 -18.60
N GLU A 171 -31.71 5.10 -17.30
CA GLU A 171 -31.84 6.37 -16.58
C GLU A 171 -30.50 6.89 -16.03
N THR A 172 -29.42 6.13 -16.19
CA THR A 172 -28.11 6.51 -15.65
C THR A 172 -27.61 7.78 -16.32
N LYS A 173 -27.41 8.82 -15.51
CA LYS A 173 -26.97 10.14 -15.97
C LYS A 173 -25.57 10.07 -16.56
N ALA A 174 -25.33 10.82 -17.64
CA ALA A 174 -24.01 10.91 -18.28
C ALA A 174 -22.89 11.35 -17.32
N SER A 175 -23.22 12.15 -16.31
CA SER A 175 -22.27 12.57 -15.26
C SER A 175 -21.71 11.41 -14.43
N ILE A 176 -22.47 10.32 -14.28
CA ILE A 176 -22.01 9.11 -13.57
C ILE A 176 -20.91 8.42 -14.37
N TYR A 177 -21.11 8.26 -15.69
CA TYR A 177 -20.08 7.70 -16.57
C TYR A 177 -18.80 8.52 -16.54
N ALA A 178 -18.92 9.85 -16.61
CA ALA A 178 -17.78 10.75 -16.54
C ALA A 178 -17.03 10.65 -15.19
N GLY A 179 -17.76 10.54 -14.08
CA GLY A 179 -17.19 10.33 -12.75
C GLY A 179 -16.41 9.02 -12.65
N ILE A 180 -16.99 7.91 -13.13
CA ILE A 180 -16.31 6.61 -13.17
C ILE A 180 -15.06 6.68 -14.05
N SER A 181 -15.14 7.29 -15.22
CA SER A 181 -13.98 7.48 -16.09
C SER A 181 -12.87 8.28 -15.40
N ALA A 182 -13.21 9.29 -14.59
CA ALA A 182 -12.22 10.04 -13.82
C ALA A 182 -11.57 9.16 -12.74
N ASP A 183 -12.37 8.49 -11.90
CA ASP A 183 -11.86 7.62 -10.83
C ASP A 183 -10.99 6.47 -11.39
N LEU A 184 -11.33 5.89 -12.54
CA LEU A 184 -10.50 4.87 -13.21
C LEU A 184 -9.17 5.44 -13.74
N ASN A 185 -9.16 6.67 -14.24
CA ASN A 185 -7.93 7.33 -14.68
C ASN A 185 -7.02 7.69 -13.50
N ASP A 186 -7.60 8.04 -12.36
CA ASP A 186 -6.86 8.23 -11.11
C ASP A 186 -6.24 6.92 -10.63
N PHE A 187 -6.99 5.81 -10.66
CA PHE A 187 -6.47 4.49 -10.32
C PHE A 187 -5.29 4.08 -11.21
N LYS A 188 -5.44 4.28 -12.53
CA LYS A 188 -4.34 4.09 -13.51
C LYS A 188 -3.11 4.94 -13.16
N SER A 189 -3.30 6.17 -12.68
CA SER A 189 -2.20 7.06 -12.29
C SER A 189 -1.50 6.57 -11.03
N ILE A 190 -2.23 5.95 -10.10
CA ILE A 190 -1.67 5.30 -8.92
C ILE A 190 -0.82 4.08 -9.31
N MET A 191 -1.30 3.20 -10.19
CA MET A 191 -0.50 2.08 -10.70
C MET A 191 0.79 2.55 -11.40
N LYS A 192 0.74 3.69 -12.13
CA LYS A 192 1.94 4.31 -12.69
C LYS A 192 2.92 4.75 -11.61
N ALA A 193 2.42 5.38 -10.55
CA ALA A 193 3.25 5.77 -9.42
C ALA A 193 3.85 4.54 -8.71
N GLU A 194 3.10 3.44 -8.58
CA GLU A 194 3.61 2.18 -8.04
C GLU A 194 4.81 1.67 -8.86
N LEU A 195 4.66 1.59 -10.19
CA LEU A 195 5.73 1.16 -11.08
C LEU A 195 6.99 2.02 -10.95
N GLU A 196 6.84 3.34 -10.79
CA GLU A 196 7.96 4.25 -10.53
C GLU A 196 8.61 3.98 -9.17
N LEU A 197 7.83 3.69 -8.13
CA LEU A 197 8.35 3.28 -6.83
C LEU A 197 9.05 1.91 -6.88
N MET A 198 8.61 0.98 -7.71
CA MET A 198 9.25 -0.33 -7.83
C MET A 198 10.61 -0.26 -8.53
N LYS A 199 10.83 0.70 -9.44
CA LYS A 199 12.05 0.79 -10.26
C LYS A 199 13.36 0.71 -9.45
N PRO A 200 13.58 1.53 -8.40
CA PRO A 200 14.82 1.46 -7.61
C PRO A 200 14.91 0.22 -6.72
N GLU A 201 13.79 -0.45 -6.40
CA GLU A 201 13.75 -1.71 -5.64
C GLU A 201 13.79 -2.96 -6.55
N THR A 202 13.96 -2.79 -7.87
CA THR A 202 13.99 -3.88 -8.85
C THR A 202 15.43 -4.24 -9.21
N ALA A 203 15.74 -5.54 -9.26
CA ALA A 203 17.07 -6.01 -9.65
C ALA A 203 17.51 -5.44 -11.02
N LYS A 204 18.67 -4.76 -11.04
CA LYS A 204 19.37 -4.43 -12.29
C LYS A 204 20.05 -5.70 -12.81
N LYS A 205 19.98 -5.91 -14.12
CA LYS A 205 20.62 -7.05 -14.80
C LYS A 205 22.11 -7.11 -14.50
#